data_AF-A0AAN8F2Z5-F1
#
_entry.id   AF-A0AAN8F2Z5-F1
#
_cell.length_a   1.000
_cell.length_b   1.000
_cell.length_c   1.000
_cell.angle_alpha   90.00
_cell.angle_beta   90.00
_cell.angle_gamma   90.00
#
_symmetry.space_group_name_H-M   'P 1'
#
loop_
_entity.id
_entity.type
_entity.pdbx_description
1 polymer ?
#
loop_
_entity_poly.entity_id
_entity_poly.type
_entity_poly.pdbx_seq_one_letter_code
_entity_poly.pdbx_strand_id
1 'polypeptide(L)'
;MLHCATFGFAPRGVSRDSYEVHHLSYSEWPDHTAPLDPTPTVALIKLARSLCNNNPIVVHCSGGIGRAVCFIGIDYIAQKVKENSDVKMVDMLKDLRNQRFQGVQGIIQYTFIHICVLELFVQDGILPREGKYTRFLNSYVHMLTRYNARMAEMATKEEASKKEEKKTRNKSASSHDKQSV
;
A
#
# COMPACT_ATOMS: atom_id res chain seq x y z
N MET A 1 0.16 7.22 -4.09
CA MET A 1 1.16 7.67 -3.11
C MET A 1 0.76 7.27 -1.69
N LEU A 2 1.70 6.72 -0.91
CA LEU A 2 1.60 6.48 0.54
C LEU A 2 2.51 7.48 1.25
N HIS A 3 2.10 7.97 2.40
CA HIS A 3 2.87 8.89 3.22
C HIS A 3 2.85 8.45 4.68
N CYS A 4 3.96 8.64 5.38
CA CYS A 4 3.98 8.59 6.83
C CYS A 4 4.78 9.75 7.43
N ALA A 5 4.33 10.25 8.57
CA ALA A 5 4.98 11.32 9.32
C ALA A 5 5.29 10.83 10.74
N THR A 6 6.52 11.06 11.19
CA THR A 6 6.95 10.84 12.57
C THR A 6 7.26 12.16 13.24
N PHE A 7 7.04 12.27 14.55
CA PHE A 7 7.24 13.49 15.33
C PHE A 7 8.37 13.30 16.35
N GLY A 8 9.34 14.22 16.36
CA GLY A 8 10.39 14.33 17.36
C GLY A 8 10.11 15.50 18.30
N PHE A 9 10.15 15.24 19.62
CA PHE A 9 10.07 16.29 20.63
C PHE A 9 11.47 16.78 20.99
N ALA A 10 11.68 18.10 20.95
CA ALA A 10 12.88 18.70 21.52
C ALA A 10 12.87 18.56 23.06
N PRO A 11 14.04 18.43 23.72
CA PRO A 11 14.13 18.37 25.17
C PRO A 11 13.49 19.61 25.83
N ARG A 12 12.79 19.41 26.95
CA ARG A 12 12.16 20.50 27.72
C ARG A 12 13.23 21.51 28.16
N GLY A 13 13.18 22.74 27.65
CA GLY A 13 14.04 23.82 28.13
C GLY A 13 14.33 24.99 27.19
N VAL A 14 13.94 24.94 25.90
CA VAL A 14 14.18 26.04 24.95
C VAL A 14 12.85 26.68 24.57
N SER A 15 12.74 27.99 24.76
CA SER A 15 11.54 28.78 24.44
C SER A 15 11.35 28.92 22.93
N ARG A 16 10.09 28.76 22.49
CA ARG A 16 9.54 28.45 21.14
C ARG A 16 9.48 26.94 20.87
N ASP A 17 8.29 26.38 21.00
CA ASP A 17 7.98 24.97 20.74
C ASP A 17 8.19 24.62 19.25
N SER A 18 9.43 24.39 18.85
CA SER A 18 9.76 23.84 17.54
C SER A 18 9.70 22.31 17.60
N TYR A 19 8.99 21.72 16.63
CA TYR A 19 8.86 20.27 16.48
C TYR A 19 9.53 19.84 15.19
N GLU A 20 10.30 18.75 15.26
CA GLU A 20 10.84 18.10 14.08
C GLU A 20 9.83 17.07 13.57
N VAL A 21 9.55 17.11 12.27
CA VAL A 21 8.66 16.16 11.61
C VAL A 21 9.40 15.52 10.44
N HIS A 22 9.57 14.20 10.48
CA HIS A 22 10.09 13.46 9.34
C HIS A 22 8.91 12.98 8.50
N HIS A 23 8.74 13.59 7.32
CA HIS A 23 7.72 13.18 6.35
C HIS A 23 8.35 12.28 5.28
N LEU A 24 7.96 11.00 5.28
CA LEU A 24 8.44 9.99 4.36
C LEU A 24 7.33 9.71 3.32
N SER A 25 7.70 9.74 2.04
CA SER A 25 6.77 9.51 0.93
C SER A 25 7.19 8.27 0.14
N TYR A 26 6.23 7.41 -0.17
CA TYR A 26 6.40 6.26 -1.05
C TYR A 26 5.51 6.43 -2.29
N SER A 27 6.17 6.84 -3.38
CA SER A 27 5.54 7.15 -4.67
C SER A 27 5.21 5.91 -5.49
N GLU A 28 6.00 4.84 -5.38
CA GLU A 28 5.92 3.68 -6.27
C GLU A 28 4.89 2.64 -5.85
N TRP A 29 4.17 2.83 -4.73
CA TRP A 29 3.09 1.92 -4.35
C TRP A 29 1.89 2.07 -5.31
N PRO A 30 1.62 1.07 -6.17
CA PRO A 30 0.60 1.19 -7.21
C PRO A 30 -0.81 1.37 -6.63
N ASP A 31 -1.66 2.07 -7.37
CA ASP A 31 -3.06 2.24 -6.99
C ASP A 31 -3.83 0.92 -7.15
N HIS A 32 -4.74 0.64 -6.21
CA HIS A 32 -5.60 -0.56 -6.16
C HIS A 32 -4.90 -1.93 -6.05
N THR A 33 -3.57 -2.00 -6.13
CA THR A 33 -2.78 -3.23 -5.99
C THR A 33 -1.72 -3.08 -4.90
N ALA A 34 -0.57 -3.76 -5.05
CA ALA A 34 0.57 -3.73 -4.15
C ALA A 34 1.88 -3.85 -4.94
N PRO A 35 3.03 -3.44 -4.37
CA PRO A 35 4.36 -3.62 -4.97
C PRO A 35 4.68 -5.09 -5.26
N LEU A 36 5.46 -5.33 -6.33
CA LEU A 36 6.00 -6.67 -6.62
C LEU A 36 7.11 -7.06 -5.63
N ASP A 37 7.97 -6.10 -5.30
CA ASP A 37 9.06 -6.26 -4.34
C ASP A 37 8.66 -5.72 -2.96
N PRO A 38 8.69 -6.54 -1.89
CA PRO A 38 8.41 -6.07 -0.53
C PRO A 38 9.53 -5.24 0.08
N THR A 39 10.76 -5.31 -0.45
CA THR A 39 11.97 -4.75 0.17
C THR A 39 11.86 -3.25 0.49
N PRO A 40 11.41 -2.37 -0.43
CA PRO A 40 11.29 -0.94 -0.15
C PRO A 40 10.23 -0.63 0.92
N THR A 41 9.16 -1.43 0.97
CA THR A 41 8.11 -1.27 1.98
C THR A 41 8.65 -1.60 3.37
N VAL A 42 9.39 -2.71 3.50
CA VAL A 42 10.01 -3.10 4.77
C VAL A 42 11.08 -2.10 5.20
N ALA A 43 11.90 -1.61 4.27
CA ALA A 43 12.89 -0.57 4.54
C ALA A 43 12.22 0.71 5.09
N LEU A 44 11.11 1.13 4.48
CA LEU A 44 10.35 2.30 4.95
C LEU A 44 9.75 2.10 6.35
N ILE A 45 9.24 0.90 6.66
CA ILE A 45 8.74 0.58 8.00
C ILE A 45 9.87 0.69 9.02
N LYS A 46 11.03 0.10 8.73
CA LYS A 46 12.21 0.15 9.61
C LYS A 46 12.68 1.60 9.82
N LEU A 47 12.76 2.39 8.76
CA LEU A 47 13.13 3.81 8.83
C LEU A 47 12.12 4.63 9.66
N ALA A 48 10.82 4.44 9.42
CA ALA A 48 9.78 5.13 10.17
C ALA A 48 9.85 4.77 11.66
N ARG A 49 10.09 3.50 11.99
CA ARG A 49 10.27 3.04 13.38
C ARG A 49 11.55 3.58 14.03
N SER A 50 12.65 3.70 13.29
CA SER A 50 13.88 4.30 13.84
C SER A 50 13.76 5.80 14.10
N LEU A 51 12.90 6.51 13.36
CA LEU A 51 12.71 7.96 13.47
C LEU A 51 11.59 8.36 14.45
N CYS A 52 10.72 7.43 14.85
CA CYS A 52 9.54 7.79 15.64
C CYS A 52 9.83 8.07 17.11
N ASN A 53 10.97 7.65 17.66
CA ASN A 53 11.32 7.82 19.08
C ASN A 53 10.19 7.38 20.02
N ASN A 54 9.54 6.24 19.70
CA ASN A 54 8.36 5.69 20.39
C ASN A 54 7.09 6.54 20.35
N ASN A 55 7.06 7.62 19.55
CA ASN A 55 5.85 8.40 19.31
C ASN A 55 4.97 7.73 18.25
N PRO A 56 3.65 8.01 18.25
CA PRO A 56 2.76 7.56 17.19
C PRO A 56 3.22 8.04 15.81
N ILE A 57 3.14 7.14 14.83
CA ILE A 57 3.43 7.43 13.42
C ILE A 57 2.10 7.71 12.72
N VAL A 58 1.96 8.88 12.11
CA VAL A 58 0.79 9.20 11.29
C VAL A 58 1.00 8.62 9.92
N VAL A 59 0.09 7.77 9.45
CA VAL A 59 0.16 7.15 8.12
C VAL A 59 -1.08 7.52 7.33
N HIS A 60 -0.91 8.04 6.12
CA HIS A 60 -2.03 8.36 5.23
C HIS A 60 -1.75 7.97 3.78
N CYS A 61 -2.83 7.86 3.01
CA CYS A 61 -2.75 7.74 1.55
C CYS A 61 -3.79 8.68 0.93
N SER A 62 -4.61 8.21 -0.01
CA SER A 62 -5.76 8.97 -0.51
C SER A 62 -6.98 8.75 0.40
N GLY A 63 -7.55 7.54 0.43
CA GLY A 63 -8.70 7.22 1.30
C GLY A 63 -8.36 6.78 2.73
N GLY A 64 -7.07 6.60 3.05
CA GLY A 64 -6.63 6.17 4.39
C GLY A 64 -7.10 4.78 4.83
N ILE A 65 -7.50 3.91 3.90
CA ILE A 65 -8.04 2.57 4.20
C ILE A 65 -7.32 1.42 3.47
N GLY A 66 -6.74 1.67 2.29
CA GLY A 66 -6.00 0.67 1.51
C GLY A 66 -4.52 0.58 1.92
N ARG A 67 -3.67 1.35 1.23
CA ARG A 67 -2.21 1.38 1.47
C ARG A 67 -1.82 1.72 2.90
N ALA A 68 -2.50 2.70 3.51
CA ALA A 68 -2.19 3.14 4.87
C ALA A 68 -2.40 2.00 5.88
N VAL A 69 -3.56 1.33 5.84
CA VAL A 69 -3.85 0.20 6.74
C VAL A 69 -2.98 -1.01 6.39
N CYS A 70 -2.65 -1.23 5.12
CA CYS A 70 -1.69 -2.26 4.73
C CYS A 70 -0.31 -2.03 5.37
N PHE A 71 0.23 -0.80 5.26
CA PHE A 71 1.50 -0.40 5.88
C PHE A 71 1.49 -0.56 7.41
N ILE A 72 0.43 -0.08 8.07
CA ILE A 72 0.23 -0.25 9.52
C ILE A 72 0.15 -1.74 9.88
N GLY A 73 -0.61 -2.51 9.09
CA GLY A 73 -0.85 -3.93 9.32
C GLY A 73 0.42 -4.78 9.27
N ILE A 74 1.36 -4.47 8.37
CA ILE A 74 2.64 -5.19 8.31
C ILE A 74 3.39 -5.07 9.64
N ASP A 75 3.54 -3.86 10.16
CA ASP A 75 4.27 -3.59 11.39
C ASP A 75 3.54 -4.14 12.62
N TYR A 76 2.22 -3.93 12.72
CA TYR A 76 1.38 -4.47 13.79
C TYR A 76 1.45 -6.00 13.85
N ILE A 77 1.29 -6.67 12.72
CA ILE A 77 1.26 -8.14 12.66
C ILE A 77 2.64 -8.72 12.93
N ALA A 78 3.71 -8.11 12.42
CA ALA A 78 5.07 -8.56 12.71
C ALA A 78 5.34 -8.55 14.23
N GLN A 79 4.90 -7.51 14.95
CA GLN A 79 5.00 -7.46 16.41
C GLN A 79 4.16 -8.55 17.08
N LYS A 80 2.90 -8.73 16.65
CA LYS A 80 2.01 -9.78 17.19
C LYS A 80 2.55 -11.19 17.00
N VAL A 81 3.12 -11.49 15.84
CA VAL A 81 3.71 -12.80 15.55
C VAL A 81 5.00 -13.03 16.35
N LYS A 82 5.79 -11.98 16.60
CA LYS A 82 6.97 -12.04 17.49
C LYS A 82 6.57 -12.31 18.95
N GLU A 83 5.44 -11.77 19.40
CA GLU A 83 4.87 -12.04 20.73
C GLU A 83 4.26 -13.44 20.84
N ASN A 84 3.55 -13.89 19.80
CA ASN A 84 2.87 -15.17 19.74
C ASN A 84 2.82 -15.71 18.31
N SER A 85 3.47 -16.86 18.07
CA SER A 85 3.52 -17.51 16.76
C SER A 85 2.19 -18.10 16.29
N ASP A 86 1.21 -18.29 17.18
CA ASP A 86 -0.09 -18.91 16.86
C ASP A 86 -1.13 -17.90 16.33
N VAL A 87 -0.69 -16.68 16.01
CA VAL A 87 -1.53 -15.62 15.45
C VAL A 87 -2.16 -16.07 14.13
N LYS A 88 -3.48 -15.91 14.02
CA LYS A 88 -4.22 -16.12 12.78
C LYS A 88 -4.35 -14.82 12.01
N MET A 89 -3.88 -14.81 10.77
CA MET A 89 -3.92 -13.63 9.90
C MET A 89 -5.33 -13.08 9.65
N VAL A 90 -6.35 -13.93 9.68
CA VAL A 90 -7.76 -13.51 9.55
C VAL A 90 -8.20 -12.69 10.76
N ASP A 91 -7.75 -13.05 11.95
CA ASP A 91 -8.09 -12.30 13.17
C ASP A 91 -7.35 -10.96 13.19
N MET A 92 -6.11 -10.91 12.71
CA MET A 92 -5.38 -9.64 12.51
C MET A 92 -6.10 -8.71 11.53
N LEU A 93 -6.70 -9.23 10.46
CA LEU A 93 -7.50 -8.42 9.55
C LEU A 93 -8.77 -7.88 10.22
N LYS A 94 -9.43 -8.69 11.06
CA LYS A 94 -10.60 -8.23 11.84
C LYS A 94 -10.20 -7.11 12.79
N ASP A 95 -9.09 -7.25 13.50
CA ASP A 95 -8.58 -6.22 14.42
C ASP A 95 -8.33 -4.90 13.68
N LEU A 96 -7.62 -4.96 12.55
CA LEU A 96 -7.38 -3.77 11.71
C LEU A 96 -8.69 -3.11 11.25
N ARG A 97 -9.69 -3.91 10.87
CA ARG A 97 -11.00 -3.41 10.43
C ARG A 97 -11.88 -2.88 11.57
N ASN A 98 -11.71 -3.40 12.78
CA ASN A 98 -12.37 -2.89 13.98
C ASN A 98 -11.82 -1.51 14.37
N GLN A 99 -10.54 -1.24 14.12
CA GLN A 99 -9.93 0.08 14.35
C GLN A 99 -10.19 1.06 13.19
N ARG A 100 -10.23 0.58 11.94
CA ARG A 100 -10.50 1.40 10.76
C ARG A 100 -11.39 0.66 9.78
N PHE A 101 -12.65 1.10 9.69
CA PHE A 101 -13.64 0.53 8.78
C PHE A 101 -13.10 0.39 7.34
N GLN A 102 -13.34 -0.77 6.72
CA GLN A 102 -12.84 -1.13 5.38
C GLN A 102 -11.31 -1.16 5.21
N GLY A 103 -10.56 -1.23 6.31
CA GLY A 103 -9.12 -1.45 6.28
C GLY A 103 -8.72 -2.68 5.44
N VAL A 104 -7.75 -2.51 4.55
CA VAL A 104 -7.31 -3.49 3.54
C VAL A 104 -8.44 -3.86 2.58
N GLN A 105 -8.44 -3.24 1.40
CA GLN A 105 -9.58 -3.26 0.48
C GLN A 105 -9.58 -4.46 -0.48
N GLY A 106 -8.43 -5.10 -0.70
CA GLY A 106 -8.29 -6.16 -1.69
C GLY A 106 -7.44 -7.33 -1.23
N ILE A 107 -7.68 -8.49 -1.82
CA ILE A 107 -6.93 -9.72 -1.52
C ILE A 107 -5.44 -9.55 -1.85
N ILE A 108 -5.09 -8.78 -2.88
CA ILE A 108 -3.68 -8.50 -3.23
C ILE A 108 -2.97 -7.76 -2.09
N GLN A 109 -3.61 -6.75 -1.49
CA GLN A 109 -3.05 -6.04 -0.33
C GLN A 109 -2.93 -6.96 0.88
N TYR A 110 -3.95 -7.78 1.16
CA TYR A 110 -3.90 -8.76 2.23
C TYR A 110 -2.76 -9.77 2.05
N THR A 111 -2.57 -10.30 0.84
CA THR A 111 -1.44 -11.19 0.51
C THR A 111 -0.10 -10.46 0.64
N PHE A 112 -0.02 -9.20 0.20
CA PHE A 112 1.21 -8.41 0.31
C PHE A 112 1.65 -8.20 1.76
N ILE A 113 0.70 -8.05 2.71
CA ILE A 113 1.02 -8.00 4.14
C ILE A 113 1.79 -9.25 4.57
N HIS A 114 1.39 -10.44 4.13
CA HIS A 114 2.09 -11.69 4.46
C HIS A 114 3.51 -11.68 3.89
N ILE A 115 3.65 -11.25 2.63
CA ILE A 115 4.95 -11.16 1.97
C ILE A 115 5.88 -10.21 2.73
N CYS A 116 5.41 -9.03 3.11
CA CYS A 116 6.21 -8.05 3.86
C CYS A 116 6.54 -8.51 5.29
N VAL A 117 5.65 -9.21 5.99
CA VAL A 117 5.95 -9.78 7.32
C VAL A 117 7.06 -10.82 7.21
N LEU A 118 6.99 -11.72 6.23
CA LEU A 118 8.04 -12.72 5.99
C LEU A 118 9.36 -12.05 5.57
N GLU A 119 9.30 -11.05 4.69
CA GLU A 119 10.46 -10.25 4.30
C GLU A 119 11.13 -9.57 5.49
N LEU A 120 10.33 -9.00 6.41
CA LEU A 120 10.83 -8.37 7.63
C LEU A 120 11.55 -9.40 8.51
N PHE A 121 11.00 -10.60 8.68
CA PHE A 121 11.64 -11.67 9.44
C PHE A 121 12.92 -12.21 8.79
N VAL A 122 12.98 -12.22 7.46
CA VAL A 122 14.23 -12.53 6.74
C VAL A 122 15.31 -11.49 7.05
N GLN A 123 14.97 -10.21 6.94
CA GLN A 123 15.92 -9.13 7.20
C GLN A 123 16.32 -9.04 8.68
N ASP A 124 15.48 -9.51 9.60
CA ASP A 124 15.77 -9.60 11.03
C ASP A 124 16.55 -10.88 11.39
N GLY A 125 16.86 -11.75 10.42
CA GLY A 125 17.61 -13.00 10.64
C GLY A 125 16.80 -14.11 11.32
N ILE A 126 15.48 -13.97 11.42
CA ILE A 126 14.56 -14.93 12.05
C ILE A 126 14.26 -16.10 11.11
N LEU A 127 14.17 -15.85 9.80
CA LEU A 127 13.80 -16.83 8.79
C LEU A 127 14.79 -16.79 7.61
N PRO A 128 15.26 -17.94 7.08
CA PRO A 128 16.07 -17.93 5.85
C PRO A 128 15.24 -17.49 4.64
N ARG A 129 15.85 -16.78 3.69
CA ARG A 129 15.15 -16.34 2.48
C ARG A 129 14.73 -17.53 1.61
N GLU A 130 15.58 -18.55 1.57
CA GLU A 130 15.46 -19.71 0.70
C GLU A 130 14.28 -20.61 1.08
N GLY A 131 13.97 -21.57 0.20
CA GLY A 131 12.95 -22.58 0.49
C GLY A 131 11.52 -22.04 0.38
N LYS A 132 10.74 -22.18 1.46
CA LYS A 132 9.28 -21.92 1.44
C LYS A 132 8.96 -20.47 1.13
N TYR A 133 9.71 -19.51 1.69
CA TYR A 133 9.46 -18.09 1.45
C TYR A 133 9.73 -17.71 0.00
N THR A 134 10.88 -18.08 -0.56
CA THR A 134 11.18 -17.83 -1.99
C THR A 134 10.10 -18.39 -2.92
N ARG A 135 9.60 -19.61 -2.67
CA ARG A 135 8.49 -20.18 -3.46
C ARG A 135 7.23 -19.33 -3.36
N PHE A 136 6.86 -18.91 -2.16
CA PHE A 136 5.68 -18.08 -1.93
C PHE A 136 5.81 -16.70 -2.59
N LEU A 137 6.98 -16.05 -2.47
CA LEU A 137 7.30 -14.79 -3.13
C LEU A 137 7.19 -14.92 -4.66
N ASN A 138 7.74 -15.99 -5.25
CA ASN A 138 7.63 -16.25 -6.68
C ASN A 138 6.17 -16.44 -7.13
N SER A 139 5.35 -17.18 -6.35
CA SER A 139 3.92 -17.33 -6.63
C SER A 139 3.18 -16.00 -6.56
N TYR A 140 3.50 -15.16 -5.57
CA TYR A 140 2.95 -13.80 -5.45
C TYR A 140 3.31 -12.93 -6.66
N VAL A 141 4.59 -12.87 -7.02
CA VAL A 141 5.10 -12.10 -8.18
C VAL A 141 4.44 -12.55 -9.48
N HIS A 142 4.31 -13.88 -9.68
CA HIS A 142 3.65 -14.43 -10.85
C HIS A 142 2.16 -14.05 -10.91
N MET A 143 1.45 -14.20 -9.79
CA MET A 143 0.03 -13.83 -9.68
C MET A 143 -0.18 -12.35 -9.95
N LEU A 144 0.61 -11.48 -9.31
CA LEU A 144 0.47 -10.03 -9.42
C LEU A 144 0.84 -9.52 -10.82
N THR A 145 1.89 -10.07 -11.44
CA THR A 145 2.26 -9.74 -12.82
C THR A 145 1.10 -10.01 -13.78
N ARG A 146 0.45 -11.19 -13.66
CA ARG A 146 -0.71 -11.55 -14.49
C ARG A 146 -1.91 -10.66 -14.23
N TYR A 147 -2.16 -10.32 -12.96
CA TYR A 147 -3.24 -9.41 -12.59
C TYR A 147 -3.02 -8.02 -13.19
N ASN A 148 -1.83 -7.44 -13.03
CA ASN A 148 -1.49 -6.12 -13.55
C ASN A 148 -1.58 -6.05 -15.09
N ALA A 149 -1.12 -7.09 -15.79
CA ALA A 149 -1.26 -7.17 -17.25
C ALA A 149 -2.74 -7.13 -17.69
N ARG A 150 -3.60 -7.92 -17.05
CA ARG A 150 -5.05 -7.93 -17.33
C ARG A 150 -5.70 -6.58 -17.05
N MET A 151 -5.33 -5.92 -15.96
CA MET A 151 -5.86 -4.59 -15.63
C MET A 151 -5.43 -3.54 -16.66
N ALA A 152 -4.18 -3.59 -17.14
CA ALA A 152 -3.72 -2.70 -18.20
C ALA A 152 -4.46 -2.93 -19.53
N GLU A 153 -4.70 -4.20 -19.91
CA GLU A 153 -5.54 -4.54 -21.07
C GLU A 153 -6.98 -4.03 -20.94
N MET A 154 -7.57 -4.10 -19.75
CA MET A 154 -8.92 -3.56 -19.52
C MET A 154 -8.94 -2.03 -19.61
N ALA A 155 -7.98 -1.35 -19.01
CA ALA A 155 -7.88 0.11 -19.04
C ALA A 155 -7.71 0.64 -20.48
N THR A 156 -6.85 0.00 -21.28
CA THR A 156 -6.64 0.37 -22.69
C THR A 156 -7.91 0.17 -23.54
N LYS A 157 -8.68 -0.90 -23.31
CA LYS A 157 -9.97 -1.13 -23.97
C LYS A 157 -11.01 -0.06 -23.59
N GLU A 158 -11.07 0.32 -22.32
CA GLU A 158 -11.98 1.35 -21.82
C GLU A 158 -11.62 2.74 -22.37
N GLU A 159 -10.34 3.05 -22.51
CA GLU A 159 -9.89 4.29 -23.16
C GLU A 159 -10.23 4.31 -24.65
N ALA A 160 -10.10 3.17 -25.33
CA ALA A 160 -10.47 3.04 -26.75
C ALA A 160 -11.98 3.26 -26.96
N SER A 161 -12.83 2.63 -26.14
CA SER A 161 -14.29 2.81 -26.23
C SER A 161 -14.71 4.26 -25.96
N LYS A 162 -14.16 4.92 -24.92
CA LYS A 162 -14.43 6.34 -24.63
C LYS A 162 -14.01 7.27 -25.77
N LYS A 163 -12.89 6.98 -26.45
CA LYS A 163 -12.43 7.75 -27.62
C LYS A 163 -13.36 7.56 -28.81
N GLU A 164 -13.87 6.36 -29.02
CA GLU A 164 -14.81 6.06 -30.10
C GLU A 164 -16.18 6.71 -29.87
N GLU A 165 -16.73 6.62 -28.65
CA GLU A 165 -17.96 7.31 -28.26
C GLU A 165 -17.86 8.84 -28.44
N LYS A 166 -16.73 9.44 -28.04
CA LYS A 166 -16.49 10.88 -28.22
C LYS A 166 -16.40 11.28 -29.69
N LYS A 167 -15.80 10.45 -30.55
CA LYS A 167 -15.77 10.67 -32.01
C LYS A 167 -17.17 10.60 -32.62
N THR A 168 -17.98 9.62 -32.22
CA THR A 168 -19.36 9.45 -32.70
C THR A 168 -20.23 10.65 -32.28
N ARG A 169 -20.13 11.08 -31.02
CA ARG A 169 -20.86 12.23 -30.49
C ARG A 169 -20.49 13.56 -31.17
N ASN A 170 -19.21 13.77 -31.48
CA ASN A 170 -18.77 14.97 -32.20
C ASN A 170 -19.23 14.97 -33.67
N LYS A 171 -19.28 13.80 -34.33
CA LYS A 171 -19.82 13.68 -35.70
C LYS A 171 -21.32 13.98 -35.75
N SER A 172 -22.11 13.50 -34.79
CA SER A 172 -23.56 13.77 -34.71
C SER A 172 -23.88 15.24 -34.40
N ALA A 173 -23.04 15.92 -33.61
CA ALA A 173 -23.19 17.35 -33.32
C ALA A 173 -22.89 18.22 -34.56
N SER A 174 -21.89 17.84 -35.36
CA SER A 174 -21.53 18.54 -36.61
C SER A 174 -22.56 18.38 -37.73
N SER A 175 -23.40 17.34 -37.71
CA SER A 175 -24.45 17.12 -38.72
C SER A 175 -25.74 17.89 -38.45
N HIS A 176 -26.03 18.25 -37.19
CA HIS A 176 -27.23 19.01 -36.83
C HIS A 176 -27.14 20.50 -37.21
N ASP A 177 -25.92 21.05 -37.30
CA ASP A 177 -25.69 22.47 -37.63
C ASP A 177 -25.76 22.78 -39.13
N LYS A 178 -25.92 21.75 -39.98
CA LYS A 178 -25.98 21.89 -41.45
C LYS A 178 -27.38 21.78 -42.05
N GLN A 179 -28.42 21.67 -41.22
CA GLN A 179 -29.82 21.53 -41.67
C GLN A 179 -30.71 22.76 -41.37
N SER A 180 -30.12 23.88 -40.95
CA SER A 180 -30.83 25.13 -40.59
C SER A 180 -30.52 26.32 -41.51
N VAL A 181 -30.35 26.08 -42.83
CA VAL A 181 -30.33 27.15 -43.86
C VAL A 181 -31.37 26.84 -44.91
#